data_AF-A0A3D2R7D2-F1
#
_entry.id   AF-A0A3D2R7D2-F1
#
_cell.length_a   1.000
_cell.length_b   1.000
_cell.length_c   1.000
_cell.angle_alpha   90.00
_cell.angle_beta   90.00
_cell.angle_gamma   90.00
#
_symmetry.space_group_name_H-M   'P 1'
#
loop_
_entity.id
_entity.type
_entity.pdbx_description
1 polymer ?
#
loop_
_entity_poly.entity_id
_entity_poly.type
_entity_poly.pdbx_seq_one_letter_code
_entity_poly.pdbx_strand_id
1 'polypeptide(L)'
;EALLTFEGQPTGRALKSVWEGTDLSTIQHHSFVALPDDQYEMRAFDPRCGAFPMTFYDYATPLDQPLKQQFITRHRLQKKFPDQAMSPAVEPIIYYLDPGTPEPVRSALLEGANWWNQAFAALGYEDAFQVALLPEGADPLDARYNVIQWVHRSTRGW
;
A
#
# COMPACT_ATOMS: atom_id res chain seq x y z
N GLU A 1 -18.79 -8.87 5.94
CA GLU A 1 -18.01 -10.10 5.69
C GLU A 1 -18.95 -11.29 5.57
N ALA A 2 -18.53 -12.31 4.84
CA ALA A 2 -19.26 -13.57 4.74
C ALA A 2 -18.26 -14.74 4.87
N LEU A 3 -18.58 -15.72 5.71
CA LEU A 3 -17.91 -17.01 5.69
C LEU A 3 -18.49 -17.83 4.54
N LEU A 4 -17.65 -18.17 3.58
CA LEU A 4 -18.01 -19.02 2.45
C LEU A 4 -17.39 -20.39 2.67
N THR A 5 -18.20 -21.44 2.63
CA THR A 5 -17.74 -22.83 2.66
C THR A 5 -18.01 -23.48 1.31
N PHE A 6 -16.99 -24.04 0.71
CA PHE A 6 -17.03 -24.75 -0.57
C PHE A 6 -16.78 -26.22 -0.32
N GLU A 7 -17.55 -27.10 -0.95
CA GLU A 7 -17.36 -28.55 -0.88
C GLU A 7 -17.19 -29.12 -2.30
N GLY A 8 -16.26 -30.06 -2.47
CA GLY A 8 -16.03 -30.73 -3.75
C GLY A 8 -14.65 -31.35 -3.89
N GLN A 9 -14.34 -31.81 -5.10
CA GLN A 9 -13.02 -32.35 -5.41
C GLN A 9 -12.07 -31.21 -5.85
N PRO A 10 -10.96 -30.95 -5.11
CA PRO A 10 -10.03 -29.88 -5.45
C PRO A 10 -9.21 -30.23 -6.71
N THR A 11 -9.64 -29.71 -7.86
CA THR A 11 -8.95 -29.96 -9.16
C THR A 11 -7.99 -28.83 -9.56
N GLY A 12 -8.13 -27.64 -8.97
CA GLY A 12 -7.33 -26.46 -9.30
C GLY A 12 -5.87 -26.57 -8.86
N ARG A 13 -4.95 -26.10 -9.72
CA ARG A 13 -3.50 -26.15 -9.43
C ARG A 13 -3.12 -25.39 -8.16
N ALA A 14 -3.78 -24.26 -7.88
CA ALA A 14 -3.53 -23.44 -6.70
C ALA A 14 -3.93 -24.13 -5.39
N LEU A 15 -4.95 -25.01 -5.43
CA LEU A 15 -5.42 -25.73 -4.24
C LEU A 15 -4.43 -26.81 -3.80
N LYS A 16 -3.76 -27.47 -4.75
CA LYS A 16 -2.82 -28.57 -4.49
C LYS A 16 -1.67 -28.21 -3.54
N SER A 17 -1.29 -26.94 -3.44
CA SER A 17 -0.20 -26.49 -2.59
C SER A 17 -0.64 -26.00 -1.20
N VAL A 18 -1.95 -25.87 -0.96
CA VAL A 18 -2.48 -25.23 0.26
C VAL A 18 -3.55 -26.06 0.97
N TRP A 19 -4.18 -27.02 0.30
CA TRP A 19 -5.30 -27.78 0.85
C TRP A 19 -5.47 -29.16 0.20
N GLU A 20 -5.65 -30.20 1.02
CA GLU A 20 -5.86 -31.59 0.58
C GLU A 20 -7.24 -32.15 0.97
N GLY A 21 -8.08 -31.34 1.65
CA GLY A 21 -9.43 -31.74 2.06
C GLY A 21 -10.48 -31.61 0.96
N THR A 22 -11.70 -32.00 1.29
CA THR A 22 -12.88 -31.96 0.40
C THR A 22 -13.78 -30.75 0.62
N ASP A 23 -13.54 -30.00 1.69
CA ASP A 23 -14.23 -28.77 2.06
C ASP A 23 -13.22 -27.65 2.31
N LEU A 24 -13.51 -26.41 1.94
CA LEU A 24 -12.64 -25.25 2.19
C LEU A 24 -13.50 -24.08 2.61
N SER A 25 -13.14 -23.42 3.72
CA SER A 25 -13.80 -22.20 4.16
C SER A 25 -12.90 -20.97 3.94
N THR A 26 -13.46 -19.90 3.41
CA THR A 26 -12.78 -18.59 3.26
C THR A 26 -13.67 -17.48 3.81
N ILE A 27 -13.04 -16.42 4.33
CA ILE A 27 -13.73 -15.20 4.70
C ILE A 27 -13.65 -14.25 3.52
N GLN A 28 -14.80 -13.79 3.03
CA GLN A 28 -14.88 -12.77 2.00
C GLN A 28 -15.28 -11.43 2.61
N HIS A 29 -14.46 -10.41 2.37
CA HIS A 29 -14.75 -9.02 2.68
C HIS A 29 -14.95 -8.23 1.38
N HIS A 30 -15.98 -7.39 1.33
CA HIS A 30 -16.18 -6.42 0.25
C HIS A 30 -16.19 -5.02 0.86
N SER A 31 -15.36 -4.13 0.33
CA SER A 31 -15.30 -2.75 0.75
C SER A 31 -15.75 -1.84 -0.40
N PHE A 32 -16.61 -0.87 -0.10
CA PHE A 32 -16.87 0.25 -0.98
C PHE A 32 -16.06 1.44 -0.47
N VAL A 33 -15.16 1.94 -1.31
CA VAL A 33 -14.31 3.08 -0.99
C VAL A 33 -14.84 4.28 -1.76
N ALA A 34 -15.10 5.38 -1.04
CA ALA A 34 -15.48 6.63 -1.68
C ALA A 34 -14.33 7.13 -2.56
N LEU A 35 -14.66 7.69 -3.72
CA LEU A 35 -13.66 8.37 -4.53
C LEU A 35 -13.12 9.58 -3.78
N PRO A 36 -11.80 9.85 -3.86
CA PRO A 36 -11.22 11.07 -3.29
C PRO A 36 -11.75 12.31 -4.02
N ASP A 37 -11.46 13.49 -3.46
CA ASP A 37 -11.74 14.77 -4.12
C ASP A 37 -10.99 14.92 -5.48
N ASP A 38 -11.33 15.98 -6.20
CA ASP A 38 -10.76 16.32 -7.51
C ASP A 38 -9.48 17.18 -7.43
N GLN A 39 -8.88 17.32 -6.24
CA GLN A 39 -7.73 18.19 -5.99
C GLN A 39 -6.39 17.47 -6.04
N TYR A 40 -6.37 16.20 -6.47
CA TYR A 40 -5.13 15.43 -6.63
C TYR A 40 -4.43 15.79 -7.94
N GLU A 41 -3.20 16.31 -7.83
CA GLU A 41 -2.36 16.59 -8.99
C GLU A 41 -1.54 15.35 -9.40
N MET A 42 -1.86 14.79 -10.57
CA MET A 42 -1.10 13.70 -11.16
C MET A 42 0.29 14.18 -11.61
N ARG A 43 1.30 13.32 -11.45
CA ARG A 43 2.68 13.60 -11.89
C ARG A 43 3.10 12.61 -12.97
N ALA A 44 3.49 13.14 -14.13
CA ALA A 44 3.93 12.35 -15.27
C ALA A 44 5.10 11.42 -14.88
N PHE A 45 5.07 10.20 -15.41
CA PHE A 45 6.12 9.22 -15.18
C PHE A 45 7.38 9.56 -15.98
N ASP A 46 8.53 9.50 -15.33
CA ASP A 46 9.85 9.54 -15.95
C ASP A 46 10.61 8.25 -15.58
N PRO A 47 11.15 7.50 -16.55
CA PRO A 47 11.86 6.24 -16.26
C PRO A 47 13.08 6.40 -15.34
N ARG A 48 13.59 7.62 -15.13
CA ARG A 48 14.72 7.91 -14.24
C ARG A 48 14.31 8.12 -12.77
N CYS A 49 13.01 8.22 -12.47
CA CYS A 49 12.55 8.61 -11.13
C CYS A 49 12.45 7.45 -10.11
N GLY A 50 12.59 6.19 -10.55
CA GLY A 50 12.51 5.01 -9.68
C GLY A 50 11.11 4.67 -9.15
N ALA A 51 10.07 5.40 -9.57
CA ALA A 51 8.67 5.09 -9.24
C ALA A 51 8.09 4.02 -10.20
N PHE A 52 6.95 3.45 -9.83
CA PHE A 52 6.18 2.59 -10.73
C PHE A 52 5.15 3.42 -11.52
N PRO A 53 5.01 3.17 -12.84
CA PRO A 53 4.01 3.85 -13.65
C PRO A 53 2.64 3.17 -13.51
N MET A 54 1.62 3.96 -13.17
CA MET A 54 0.24 3.66 -13.57
C MET A 54 0.09 4.03 -15.05
N THR A 55 -0.40 3.09 -15.86
CA THR A 55 -0.45 3.22 -17.32
C THR A 55 -1.86 2.93 -17.84
N PHE A 56 -2.36 3.79 -18.72
CA PHE A 56 -3.61 3.57 -19.45
C PHE A 56 -3.53 4.16 -20.87
N TYR A 57 -4.48 3.79 -21.72
CA TYR A 57 -4.61 4.36 -23.06
C TYR A 57 -5.81 5.31 -23.09
N ASP A 58 -5.54 6.58 -23.40
CA ASP A 58 -6.58 7.59 -23.58
C ASP A 58 -6.92 7.74 -25.06
N TYR A 59 -8.06 7.20 -25.46
CA TYR A 59 -8.55 7.26 -26.84
C TYR A 59 -9.19 8.60 -27.21
N ALA A 60 -9.36 9.52 -26.26
CA ALA A 60 -9.81 10.89 -26.52
C ALA A 60 -8.63 11.87 -26.77
N THR A 61 -7.38 11.39 -26.60
CA THR A 61 -6.18 12.19 -26.83
C THR A 61 -6.06 12.62 -28.31
N PRO A 62 -5.65 13.88 -28.61
CA PRO A 62 -5.39 14.36 -29.97
C PRO A 62 -4.37 13.51 -30.76
N LEU A 63 -4.47 13.52 -32.09
CA LEU A 63 -3.62 12.68 -32.97
C LEU A 63 -2.11 12.96 -32.87
N ASP A 64 -1.73 14.15 -32.44
CA ASP A 64 -0.34 14.58 -32.27
C ASP A 64 0.22 14.25 -30.87
N GLN A 65 -0.58 13.66 -29.99
CA GLN A 65 -0.21 13.33 -28.62
C GLN A 65 -0.16 11.80 -28.38
N PRO A 66 0.66 11.33 -27.42
CA PRO A 66 0.74 9.91 -27.13
C PRO A 66 -0.57 9.36 -26.58
N LEU A 67 -1.11 8.29 -27.17
CA LEU A 67 -2.26 7.57 -26.62
C LEU A 67 -1.97 6.94 -25.25
N LYS A 68 -0.73 6.51 -25.04
CA LYS A 68 -0.29 5.86 -23.81
C LYS A 68 0.02 6.93 -22.75
N GLN A 69 -0.81 7.02 -21.73
CA GLN A 69 -0.65 7.91 -20.59
C GLN A 69 0.07 7.17 -19.45
N GLN A 70 1.05 7.83 -18.82
CA GLN A 70 1.82 7.24 -17.72
C GLN A 70 2.05 8.25 -16.59
N PHE A 71 1.66 7.87 -15.37
CA PHE A 71 1.79 8.68 -14.16
C PHE A 71 2.45 7.88 -13.04
N ILE A 72 3.16 8.55 -12.14
CA ILE A 72 3.77 7.87 -10.98
C ILE A 72 2.72 7.51 -9.93
N THR A 73 2.86 6.33 -9.32
CA THR A 73 2.12 5.99 -8.10
C THR A 73 2.81 6.63 -6.89
N ARG A 74 2.10 7.51 -6.16
CA ARG A 74 2.63 8.18 -4.96
C ARG A 74 1.54 8.54 -3.95
N HIS A 75 1.94 8.67 -2.69
CA HIS A 75 1.12 9.29 -1.64
C HIS A 75 0.83 10.76 -1.96
N ARG A 76 -0.38 11.23 -1.63
CA ARG A 76 -0.72 12.65 -1.60
C ARG A 76 -0.07 13.25 -0.35
N LEU A 77 0.91 14.13 -0.52
CA LEU A 77 1.57 14.79 0.59
C LEU A 77 1.62 16.30 0.34
N GLN A 78 1.10 17.06 1.30
CA GLN A 78 0.98 18.52 1.24
C GLN A 78 1.41 19.11 2.58
N LYS A 79 2.21 20.18 2.55
CA LYS A 79 2.54 20.96 3.75
C LYS A 79 1.30 21.70 4.23
N LYS A 80 1.03 21.65 5.54
CA LYS A 80 -0.04 22.42 6.17
C LYS A 80 0.20 23.93 6.06
N PHE A 81 1.47 24.34 6.12
CA PHE A 81 1.94 25.72 5.96
C PHE A 81 3.00 25.77 4.85
N PRO A 82 2.61 25.95 3.57
CA PRO A 82 3.51 25.87 2.43
C PRO A 82 4.68 26.86 2.47
N ASP A 83 4.48 28.03 3.08
CA ASP A 83 5.48 29.11 3.15
C ASP A 83 6.55 28.87 4.23
N GLN A 84 6.38 27.86 5.08
CA GLN A 84 7.35 27.54 6.12
C GLN A 84 8.41 26.57 5.61
N ALA A 85 9.66 26.81 6.01
CA ALA A 85 10.77 25.91 5.69
C ALA A 85 10.48 24.49 6.21
N MET A 86 10.03 24.39 7.46
CA MET A 86 9.52 23.18 8.10
C MET A 86 8.01 23.30 8.30
N SER A 87 7.26 22.25 7.97
CA SER A 87 5.81 22.25 8.16
C SER A 87 5.28 20.83 8.38
N PRO A 88 4.31 20.62 9.27
CA PRO A 88 3.62 19.34 9.36
C PRO A 88 2.87 19.04 8.06
N ALA A 89 2.69 17.75 7.78
CA ALA A 89 1.81 17.33 6.69
C ALA A 89 0.34 17.63 7.02
N VAL A 90 -0.48 17.91 6.00
CA VAL A 90 -1.94 17.93 6.14
C VAL A 90 -2.44 16.55 6.55
N GLU A 91 -1.97 15.52 5.87
CA GLU A 91 -2.21 14.12 6.17
C GLU A 91 -0.86 13.39 6.16
N PRO A 92 -0.37 12.89 7.31
CA PRO A 92 0.89 12.17 7.37
C PRO A 92 0.74 10.76 6.79
N ILE A 93 1.83 10.24 6.24
CA ILE A 93 1.90 8.89 5.69
C ILE A 93 2.20 7.93 6.84
N ILE A 94 1.22 7.12 7.23
CA ILE A 94 1.40 6.10 8.25
C ILE A 94 1.36 4.72 7.60
N TYR A 95 2.45 3.98 7.78
CA TYR A 95 2.50 2.54 7.53
C TYR A 95 2.35 1.77 8.83
N TYR A 96 1.64 0.66 8.77
CA TYR A 96 1.35 -0.19 9.91
C TYR A 96 2.02 -1.54 9.74
N LEU A 97 2.88 -1.90 10.68
CA LEU A 97 3.52 -3.20 10.72
C LEU A 97 2.55 -4.25 11.26
N ASP A 98 2.50 -5.38 10.57
CA ASP A 98 1.76 -6.57 10.99
C ASP A 98 2.20 -7.03 12.40
N PRO A 99 1.29 -7.11 13.38
CA PRO A 99 1.58 -7.55 14.74
C PRO A 99 2.13 -8.98 14.82
N GLY A 100 1.88 -9.80 13.79
CA GLY A 100 2.41 -11.16 13.65
C GLY A 100 3.92 -11.22 13.42
N THR A 101 4.57 -10.08 13.17
CA THR A 101 6.03 -10.00 13.08
C THR A 101 6.67 -10.35 14.44
N PRO A 102 7.54 -11.37 14.52
CA PRO A 102 8.18 -11.76 15.77
C PRO A 102 9.36 -10.84 16.13
N GLU A 103 9.71 -10.78 17.41
CA GLU A 103 10.99 -10.20 17.83
C GLU A 103 12.17 -11.11 17.44
N PRO A 104 13.37 -10.54 17.18
CA PRO A 104 13.72 -9.11 17.20
C PRO A 104 13.39 -8.36 15.90
N VAL A 105 12.84 -9.06 14.90
CA VAL A 105 12.59 -8.52 13.56
C VAL A 105 11.59 -7.38 13.59
N ARG A 106 10.56 -7.48 14.43
CA ARG A 106 9.58 -6.42 14.63
C ARG A 106 10.21 -5.10 15.05
N SER A 107 11.05 -5.12 16.08
CA SER A 107 11.77 -3.92 16.54
C SER A 107 12.64 -3.33 15.43
N ALA A 108 13.39 -4.18 14.72
CA ALA A 108 14.26 -3.74 13.63
C ALA A 108 13.47 -3.13 12.45
N LEU A 109 12.31 -3.70 12.09
CA LEU A 109 11.45 -3.17 11.04
C LEU A 109 10.82 -1.84 11.44
N LEU A 110 10.33 -1.70 12.68
CA LEU A 110 9.80 -0.43 13.19
C LEU A 110 10.87 0.65 13.15
N GLU A 111 12.07 0.37 13.64
CA GLU A 111 13.17 1.33 13.65
C GLU A 111 13.62 1.70 12.22
N GLY A 112 13.97 0.69 11.41
CA GLY A 112 14.53 0.90 10.08
C GLY A 112 13.55 1.54 9.11
N ALA A 113 12.26 1.19 9.19
CA ALA A 113 11.26 1.82 8.33
C ALA A 113 10.97 3.27 8.75
N ASN A 114 11.05 3.60 10.05
CA ASN A 114 10.92 4.98 10.52
C ASN A 114 12.09 5.89 10.09
N TRP A 115 13.23 5.36 9.64
CA TRP A 115 14.31 6.18 9.08
C TRP A 115 13.90 7.00 7.85
N TRP A 116 12.85 6.57 7.13
CA TRP A 116 12.28 7.37 6.05
C TRP A 116 11.80 8.76 6.51
N ASN A 117 11.40 8.92 7.77
CA ASN A 117 11.04 10.24 8.30
C ASN A 117 12.19 11.25 8.18
N GLN A 118 13.46 10.81 8.20
CA GLN A 118 14.62 11.67 7.97
C GLN A 118 14.64 12.24 6.55
N ALA A 119 14.26 11.43 5.55
CA ALA A 119 14.15 11.89 4.17
C ALA A 119 13.03 12.92 4.01
N PHE A 120 11.89 12.72 4.68
CA PHE A 120 10.79 13.70 4.68
C PHE A 120 11.16 14.99 5.44
N ALA A 121 11.92 14.88 6.55
CA ALA A 121 12.46 16.03 7.25
C ALA A 121 13.41 16.86 6.36
N ALA A 122 14.26 16.20 5.56
CA ALA A 122 15.11 16.88 4.58
C ALA A 122 14.31 17.59 3.47
N LEU A 123 13.07 17.17 3.21
CA LEU A 123 12.13 17.84 2.30
C LEU A 123 11.35 18.99 2.97
N GLY A 124 11.63 19.26 4.25
CA GLY A 124 10.98 20.33 5.00
C GLY A 124 9.67 19.93 5.65
N TYR A 125 9.46 18.64 5.93
CA TYR A 125 8.29 18.14 6.64
C TYR A 125 8.59 17.83 8.11
N GLU A 126 7.65 18.14 8.99
CA GLU A 126 7.66 17.69 10.38
C GLU A 126 6.80 16.43 10.50
N ASP A 127 7.41 15.31 10.88
CA ASP A 127 6.73 14.02 11.12
C ASP A 127 5.68 13.72 10.04
N ALA A 128 6.11 13.68 8.78
CA ALA A 128 5.22 13.35 7.65
C ALA A 128 5.18 11.86 7.32
N PHE A 129 6.10 11.06 7.89
CA PHE A 129 6.15 9.63 7.66
C PHE A 129 6.37 8.88 8.98
N GLN A 130 5.51 7.91 9.27
CA GLN A 130 5.61 7.08 10.46
C GLN A 130 5.39 5.61 10.13
N VAL A 131 6.00 4.77 10.95
CA VAL A 131 5.64 3.37 11.06
C VAL A 131 5.22 3.04 12.48
N ALA A 132 4.04 2.45 12.61
CA ALA A 132 3.45 2.02 13.88
C ALA A 132 3.01 0.55 13.79
N LEU A 133 2.62 -0.06 14.91
CA LEU A 133 1.94 -1.36 14.86
C LEU A 133 0.50 -1.18 14.39
N LEU A 134 0.02 -2.13 13.58
CA LEU A 134 -1.39 -2.18 13.20
C LEU A 134 -2.28 -2.16 14.45
N PRO A 135 -3.28 -1.27 14.54
CA PRO A 135 -4.16 -1.19 15.71
C PRO A 135 -4.88 -2.51 15.96
N GLU A 136 -5.15 -2.80 17.23
CA GLU A 136 -5.95 -3.96 17.60
C GLU A 136 -7.34 -3.90 16.94
N GLY A 137 -7.77 -5.01 16.34
CA GLY A 137 -9.05 -5.10 15.63
C GLY A 137 -9.08 -4.53 14.22
N ALA A 138 -7.98 -3.94 13.71
CA ALA A 138 -7.88 -3.58 12.29
C ALA A 138 -7.55 -4.82 11.45
N ASP A 139 -8.23 -4.97 10.30
CA ASP A 139 -7.93 -6.03 9.34
C ASP A 139 -6.69 -5.64 8.50
N PRO A 140 -5.66 -6.51 8.36
CA PRO A 140 -4.48 -6.23 7.53
C PRO A 140 -4.76 -5.95 6.03
N LEU A 141 -5.96 -6.28 5.55
CA LEU A 141 -6.44 -6.03 4.18
C LEU A 141 -7.43 -4.86 4.09
N ASP A 142 -7.67 -4.15 5.18
CA ASP A 142 -8.49 -2.94 5.18
C ASP A 142 -7.81 -1.79 4.43
N ALA A 143 -8.48 -1.29 3.40
CA ALA A 143 -7.99 -0.25 2.50
C ALA A 143 -7.67 1.09 3.20
N ARG A 144 -8.12 1.29 4.45
CA ARG A 144 -7.81 2.47 5.26
C ARG A 144 -6.38 2.48 5.80
N TYR A 145 -5.68 1.34 5.80
CA TYR A 145 -4.36 1.20 6.39
C TYR A 145 -3.33 0.81 5.33
N ASN A 146 -2.20 1.52 5.29
CA ASN A 146 -1.03 1.06 4.53
C ASN A 146 -0.29 0.03 5.36
N VAL A 147 -0.28 -1.25 4.98
CA VAL A 147 0.26 -2.32 5.83
C VAL A 147 1.59 -2.86 5.30
N ILE A 148 2.59 -2.96 6.18
CA ILE A 148 3.81 -3.75 5.98
C ILE A 148 3.48 -5.17 6.46
N GLN A 149 3.18 -6.06 5.52
CA GLN A 149 2.72 -7.42 5.84
C GLN A 149 3.88 -8.37 6.14
N TRP A 150 3.76 -9.11 7.24
CA TRP A 150 4.67 -10.18 7.59
C TRP A 150 4.18 -11.49 6.98
N VAL A 151 4.73 -11.86 5.83
CA VAL A 151 4.31 -13.06 5.10
C VAL A 151 5.32 -14.20 5.24
N HIS A 152 4.82 -15.39 5.56
CA HIS A 152 5.62 -16.62 5.47
C HIS A 152 5.68 -17.06 4.01
N ARG A 153 6.87 -16.97 3.41
CA ARG A 153 7.12 -17.46 2.05
C ARG A 153 7.82 -18.82 2.13
N SER A 154 7.45 -19.74 1.23
CA SER A 154 8.07 -21.09 1.14
C SER A 154 9.55 -21.04 0.76
N THR A 155 10.03 -19.90 0.27
CA THR A 155 11.42 -19.60 -0.01
C THR A 155 11.88 -18.44 0.87
N ARG A 156 13.17 -18.40 1.20
CA ARG A 156 13.78 -17.25 1.87
C ARG A 156 13.80 -16.07 0.87
N GLY A 157 12.75 -15.25 0.92
CA GLY A 157 12.67 -14.01 0.18
C GLY A 157 13.19 -12.87 1.03
N TRP A 158 14.13 -12.10 0.50
CA TRP A 158 14.33 -10.70 0.87
C TRP A 158 13.19 -9.85 0.29
#